data_AF-A0A537Q091-F1
#
_entry.id   AF-A0A537Q091-F1
#
_cell.length_a   1.000
_cell.length_b   1.000
_cell.length_c   1.000
_cell.angle_alpha   90.00
_cell.angle_beta   90.00
_cell.angle_gamma   90.00
#
_symmetry.space_group_name_H-M   'P 1'
#
loop_
_entity.id
_entity.type
_entity.pdbx_description
1 polymer ?
#
loop_
_entity_poly.entity_id
_entity_poly.type
_entity_poly.pdbx_seq_one_letter_code
_entity_poly.pdbx_strand_id
1 'polypeptide(L)'
;MPGARGEVKLDRCYRGRDHFVCSVDALLTEARSLLKGYKKIIDANYPDLSNLEGVCRIKSDALASDIEGATDFSAKFKVLKAQYDARVSCASSVQQSFRDVTLSDMTQAPDLLKSMIDTLEGDMAGVSIVEAQAAGLAEKMGASQKAMNAIQKVHRAMCAKNQPMRADAENRAAR
;
A
#
# COMPACT_ATOMS: atom_id res chain seq x y z
N MET A 1 -7.68 -0.33 -54.44
CA MET A 1 -6.44 0.15 -53.79
C MET A 1 -6.20 -0.71 -52.54
N PRO A 2 -5.15 -1.53 -52.50
CA PRO A 2 -4.75 -2.24 -51.28
C PRO A 2 -3.69 -1.40 -50.55
N GLY A 3 -3.98 -0.86 -49.36
CA GLY A 3 -3.00 0.02 -48.68
C GLY A 3 -3.36 0.57 -47.29
N ALA A 4 -4.28 -0.03 -46.55
CA ALA A 4 -4.41 0.27 -45.12
C ALA A 4 -5.03 -0.92 -44.38
N ARG A 5 -4.21 -1.92 -44.04
CA ARG A 5 -4.55 -2.86 -42.97
C ARG A 5 -3.81 -2.39 -41.72
N GLY A 6 -4.56 -1.93 -40.72
CA GLY A 6 -4.02 -1.73 -39.38
C GLY A 6 -4.49 -0.44 -38.74
N GLU A 7 -5.80 -0.31 -38.49
CA GLU A 7 -6.28 0.65 -37.51
C GLU A 7 -5.65 0.25 -36.16
N VAL A 8 -4.77 1.09 -35.61
CA VAL A 8 -4.12 0.81 -34.31
C VAL A 8 -5.19 0.85 -33.23
N LYS A 9 -5.61 -0.33 -32.76
CA LYS A 9 -6.56 -0.44 -31.65
C LYS A 9 -5.79 -0.56 -30.36
N LEU A 10 -5.54 0.58 -29.73
CA LEU A 10 -5.06 0.61 -28.35
C LEU A 10 -6.15 0.11 -27.41
N ASP A 11 -5.73 -0.56 -26.34
CA ASP A 11 -6.66 -1.01 -25.30
C ASP A 11 -7.47 0.19 -24.75
N ARG A 12 -8.75 -0.04 -24.44
CA ARG A 12 -9.67 0.98 -23.91
C ARG A 12 -9.22 1.58 -22.57
N CYS A 13 -8.32 0.90 -21.86
CA CYS A 13 -7.69 1.40 -20.66
C CYS A 13 -6.78 2.62 -20.92
N TYR A 14 -6.28 2.77 -22.15
CA TYR A 14 -5.34 3.80 -22.54
C TYR A 14 -6.08 5.01 -23.12
N ARG A 15 -6.08 6.11 -22.38
CA ARG A 15 -6.76 7.37 -22.74
C ARG A 15 -5.77 8.45 -23.21
N GLY A 16 -4.63 8.02 -23.74
CA GLY A 16 -3.51 8.88 -24.09
C GLY A 16 -2.45 8.97 -22.97
N ARG A 17 -1.26 9.44 -23.36
CA ARG A 17 -0.08 9.47 -22.50
C ARG A 17 -0.26 10.35 -21.27
N ASP A 18 -0.76 11.57 -21.43
CA ASP A 18 -0.89 12.50 -20.30
C ASP A 18 -1.81 11.94 -19.20
N HIS A 19 -2.93 11.33 -19.60
CA HIS A 19 -3.81 10.64 -18.66
C HIS A 19 -3.09 9.47 -17.97
N PHE A 20 -2.29 8.70 -18.72
CA PHE A 20 -1.53 7.59 -18.16
C PHE A 20 -0.50 8.04 -17.13
N VAL A 21 0.32 9.04 -17.47
CA VAL A 21 1.32 9.64 -16.56
C VAL A 21 0.65 10.20 -15.31
N CYS A 22 -0.41 11.01 -15.45
CA CYS A 22 -1.16 11.52 -14.30
C CYS A 22 -1.71 10.40 -13.41
N SER A 23 -2.19 9.31 -14.01
CA SER A 23 -2.68 8.15 -13.26
C SER A 23 -1.55 7.48 -12.47
N VAL A 24 -0.37 7.34 -13.08
CA VAL A 24 0.81 6.74 -12.43
C VAL A 24 1.32 7.64 -11.29
N ASP A 25 1.42 8.95 -11.52
CA ASP A 25 1.87 9.91 -10.51
C ASP A 25 0.93 9.97 -9.30
N ALA A 26 -0.38 9.86 -9.53
CA ALA A 26 -1.37 9.77 -8.46
C ALA A 26 -1.12 8.52 -7.60
N LEU A 27 -0.87 7.36 -8.23
CA LEU A 27 -0.56 6.12 -7.50
C LEU A 27 0.73 6.25 -6.70
N LEU A 28 1.79 6.80 -7.30
CA LEU A 28 3.06 7.06 -6.62
C LEU A 28 2.87 7.98 -5.41
N THR A 29 2.03 8.99 -5.53
CA THR A 29 1.71 9.91 -4.42
C THR A 29 0.97 9.19 -3.31
N GLU A 30 -0.05 8.40 -3.64
CA GLU A 30 -0.82 7.61 -2.68
C GLU A 30 0.06 6.60 -1.94
N ALA A 31 0.92 5.87 -2.66
CA ALA A 31 1.83 4.91 -2.07
C ALA A 31 2.82 5.57 -1.10
N ARG A 32 3.39 6.73 -1.45
CA ARG A 32 4.25 7.52 -0.55
C ARG A 32 3.49 8.03 0.67
N SER A 33 2.22 8.40 0.50
CA SER A 33 1.34 8.79 1.59
C SER A 33 1.12 7.65 2.58
N LEU A 34 0.82 6.44 2.09
CA LEU A 34 0.72 5.24 2.93
C LEU A 34 2.03 4.93 3.65
N LEU A 35 3.16 4.97 2.94
CA LEU A 35 4.49 4.74 3.52
C LEU A 35 4.77 5.68 4.69
N LYS A 36 4.44 6.97 4.55
CA LYS A 36 4.68 7.97 5.59
C LYS A 36 3.65 7.91 6.71
N GLY A 37 2.37 7.77 6.38
CA GLY A 37 1.25 7.89 7.31
C GLY A 37 1.19 6.78 8.36
N TYR A 38 1.63 5.57 7.99
CA TYR A 38 1.52 4.40 8.86
C TYR A 38 2.86 3.90 9.42
N LYS A 39 3.97 4.57 9.06
CA LYS A 39 5.31 4.23 9.54
C LYS A 39 5.38 4.13 11.06
N LYS A 40 4.69 5.04 11.76
CA LYS A 40 4.66 5.09 13.24
C LYS A 40 4.20 3.78 13.90
N ILE A 41 3.28 3.05 13.27
CA ILE A 41 2.73 1.78 13.81
C ILE A 41 3.79 0.69 13.74
N ILE A 42 4.60 0.70 12.68
CA ILE A 42 5.70 -0.25 12.54
C ILE A 42 6.86 0.13 13.46
N ASP A 43 7.20 1.42 13.52
CA ASP A 43 8.27 1.93 14.37
C ASP A 43 7.96 1.76 15.87
N ALA A 44 6.68 1.54 16.24
CA ALA A 44 6.27 1.23 17.62
C ALA A 44 6.83 -0.11 18.15
N ASN A 45 7.30 -1.01 17.26
CA ASN A 45 8.01 -2.25 17.61
C ASN A 45 7.36 -3.02 18.78
N TYR A 46 6.09 -3.41 18.60
CA TYR A 46 5.32 -4.09 19.64
C TYR A 46 6.06 -5.30 20.22
N PRO A 47 6.14 -5.41 21.56
CA PRO A 47 6.88 -6.48 22.22
C PRO A 47 6.23 -7.84 22.01
N ASP A 48 7.05 -8.88 22.02
CA ASP A 48 6.58 -10.26 22.13
C ASP A 48 5.96 -10.52 23.52
N LEU A 49 5.07 -11.49 23.60
CA LEU A 49 4.29 -11.83 24.78
C LEU A 49 5.13 -12.37 25.94
N SER A 50 6.39 -12.73 25.69
CA SER A 50 7.37 -13.12 26.71
C SER A 50 7.67 -11.99 27.71
N ASN A 51 7.45 -10.73 27.35
CA ASN A 51 7.63 -9.57 28.24
C ASN A 51 6.28 -9.02 28.73
N LEU A 52 5.68 -9.69 29.72
CA LEU A 52 4.37 -9.31 30.27
C LEU A 52 4.34 -7.89 30.87
N GLU A 53 5.42 -7.45 31.51
CA GLU A 53 5.50 -6.09 32.05
C GLU A 53 5.48 -5.04 30.92
N GLY A 54 6.27 -5.26 29.85
CA GLY A 54 6.26 -4.41 28.66
C GLY A 54 4.89 -4.39 27.98
N VAL A 55 4.25 -5.56 27.87
CA VAL A 55 2.89 -5.70 27.34
C VAL A 55 1.92 -4.87 28.18
N CYS A 56 1.89 -5.00 29.51
CA CYS A 56 0.95 -4.27 30.37
C CYS A 56 1.22 -2.76 30.47
N ARG A 57 2.42 -2.27 30.12
CA ARG A 57 2.74 -0.84 30.07
C ARG A 57 2.21 -0.14 28.82
N ILE A 58 1.86 -0.88 27.77
CA ILE A 58 1.23 -0.30 26.58
C ILE A 58 -0.14 0.27 26.97
N LYS A 59 -0.46 1.47 26.51
CA LYS A 59 -1.78 2.05 26.78
C LYS A 59 -2.84 1.44 25.86
N SER A 60 -3.99 1.08 26.43
CA SER A 60 -5.04 0.35 25.71
C SER A 60 -5.69 1.19 24.59
N ASP A 61 -5.83 2.50 24.79
CA ASP A 61 -6.33 3.46 23.81
C ASP A 61 -5.37 3.63 22.63
N ALA A 62 -4.06 3.78 22.90
CA ALA A 62 -3.04 3.85 21.86
C ALA A 62 -3.00 2.55 21.04
N LEU A 63 -3.02 1.40 21.71
CA LEU A 63 -3.07 0.09 21.05
C LEU A 63 -4.32 -0.07 20.16
N ALA A 64 -5.49 0.35 20.63
CA ALA A 64 -6.72 0.30 19.84
C ALA A 64 -6.62 1.21 18.60
N SER A 65 -6.11 2.43 18.76
CA SER A 65 -5.89 3.37 17.64
C SER A 65 -4.94 2.79 16.59
N ASP A 66 -3.87 2.12 17.03
CA ASP A 66 -2.90 1.51 16.11
C ASP A 66 -3.47 0.25 15.41
N ILE A 67 -4.32 -0.54 16.09
CA ILE A 67 -5.05 -1.67 15.46
C ILE A 67 -6.00 -1.15 14.36
N GLU A 68 -6.75 -0.09 14.63
CA GLU A 68 -7.61 0.56 13.64
C GLU A 68 -6.78 1.10 12.48
N GLY A 69 -5.67 1.77 12.78
CA GLY A 69 -4.72 2.26 11.78
C GLY A 69 -4.15 1.15 10.88
N ALA A 70 -3.77 0.00 11.45
CA ALA A 70 -3.29 -1.14 10.68
C ALA A 70 -4.38 -1.75 9.77
N THR A 71 -5.63 -1.72 10.23
CA THR A 71 -6.79 -2.18 9.46
C THR A 71 -7.08 -1.23 8.28
N ASP A 72 -7.08 0.07 8.54
CA ASP A 72 -7.26 1.11 7.52
C ASP A 72 -6.12 1.08 6.49
N PHE A 73 -4.86 0.93 6.93
CA PHE A 73 -3.72 0.71 6.04
C PHE A 73 -3.97 -0.49 5.11
N SER A 74 -4.38 -1.64 5.67
CA SER A 74 -4.56 -2.86 4.89
C SER A 74 -5.64 -2.71 3.82
N ALA A 75 -6.72 -1.99 4.14
CA ALA A 75 -7.78 -1.68 3.18
C ALA A 75 -7.26 -0.78 2.05
N LYS A 76 -6.56 0.31 2.38
CA LYS A 76 -5.99 1.24 1.40
C LYS A 76 -4.92 0.60 0.52
N PHE A 77 -4.02 -0.17 1.12
CA PHE A 77 -2.97 -0.89 0.39
C PHE A 77 -3.55 -1.89 -0.62
N LYS A 78 -4.63 -2.59 -0.26
CA LYS A 78 -5.32 -3.50 -1.18
C LYS A 78 -5.87 -2.77 -2.41
N VAL A 79 -6.49 -1.60 -2.21
CA VAL A 79 -7.01 -0.77 -3.30
C VAL A 79 -5.87 -0.25 -4.17
N LEU A 80 -4.82 0.29 -3.54
CA LEU A 80 -3.64 0.79 -4.23
C LEU A 80 -2.99 -0.28 -5.09
N LYS A 81 -2.80 -1.49 -4.54
CA LYS A 81 -2.25 -2.64 -5.28
C LYS A 81 -3.08 -2.99 -6.50
N ALA A 82 -4.40 -3.09 -6.35
CA ALA A 82 -5.28 -3.40 -7.47
C ALA A 82 -5.21 -2.32 -8.58
N GLN A 83 -5.06 -1.05 -8.21
CA GLN A 83 -4.87 0.02 -9.19
C GLN A 83 -3.51 -0.04 -9.88
N TYR A 84 -2.43 -0.36 -9.15
CA TYR A 84 -1.12 -0.60 -9.75
C TYR A 84 -1.15 -1.76 -10.75
N ASP A 85 -1.68 -2.91 -10.35
CA ASP A 85 -1.80 -4.10 -11.21
C ASP A 85 -2.59 -3.76 -12.50
N ALA A 86 -3.65 -2.95 -12.39
CA ALA A 86 -4.42 -2.49 -13.54
C ALA A 86 -3.62 -1.55 -14.48
N ARG A 87 -2.75 -0.68 -13.94
CA ARG A 87 -1.90 0.20 -14.77
C ARG A 87 -0.77 -0.56 -15.44
N VAL A 88 -0.15 -1.51 -14.75
CA VAL A 88 0.84 -2.42 -15.32
C VAL A 88 0.22 -3.21 -16.48
N SER A 89 -0.94 -3.83 -16.25
CA SER A 89 -1.64 -4.60 -17.29
C SER A 89 -2.03 -3.73 -18.50
N CYS A 90 -2.47 -2.50 -18.26
CA CYS A 90 -2.77 -1.54 -19.32
C CYS A 90 -1.52 -1.20 -20.14
N ALA A 91 -0.41 -0.86 -19.47
CA ALA A 91 0.86 -0.53 -20.11
C ALA A 91 1.35 -1.69 -20.99
N SER A 92 1.34 -2.91 -20.46
CA SER A 92 1.74 -4.11 -21.21
C SER A 92 0.86 -4.35 -22.44
N SER A 93 -0.45 -4.15 -22.33
CA SER A 93 -1.38 -4.31 -23.46
C SER A 93 -1.15 -3.28 -24.56
N VAL A 94 -0.85 -2.02 -24.17
CA VAL A 94 -0.51 -0.94 -25.10
C VAL A 94 0.84 -1.19 -25.77
N GLN A 95 1.85 -1.62 -25.02
CA GLN A 95 3.16 -2.00 -25.57
C GLN A 95 3.02 -3.12 -26.60
N GLN A 96 2.23 -4.15 -26.28
CA GLN A 96 1.97 -5.23 -27.22
C GLN A 96 1.25 -4.72 -28.47
N SER A 97 0.26 -3.84 -28.31
CA SER A 97 -0.42 -3.20 -29.43
C SER A 97 0.56 -2.45 -30.34
N PHE A 98 1.54 -1.72 -29.79
CA PHE A 98 2.56 -1.05 -30.60
C PHE A 98 3.51 -2.03 -31.30
N ARG A 99 3.83 -3.17 -30.69
CA ARG A 99 4.67 -4.20 -31.31
C ARG A 99 3.97 -4.89 -32.49
N ASP A 100 2.65 -5.03 -32.41
CA ASP A 100 1.85 -5.71 -33.43
C ASP A 100 1.48 -4.80 -34.61
N VAL A 101 1.78 -3.50 -34.51
CA VAL A 101 1.51 -2.54 -35.57
C VAL A 101 2.54 -2.65 -36.68
N THR A 102 2.05 -2.81 -37.91
CA THR A 102 2.86 -2.71 -39.13
C THR A 102 2.42 -1.48 -39.92
N LEU A 103 3.31 -0.50 -40.05
CA LEU A 103 3.07 0.71 -40.86
C LEU A 103 3.93 0.63 -42.12
N SER A 104 3.42 -0.10 -43.11
CA SER A 104 4.14 -0.42 -44.35
C SER A 104 4.58 0.80 -45.16
N ASP A 105 3.86 1.92 -45.02
CA ASP A 105 4.07 3.15 -45.79
C ASP A 105 4.96 4.18 -45.06
N MET A 106 5.50 3.85 -43.89
CA MET A 106 6.36 4.73 -43.09
C MET A 106 7.75 4.12 -42.87
N THR A 107 8.77 4.73 -43.49
CA THR A 107 10.18 4.31 -43.36
C THR A 107 10.72 4.39 -41.93
N GLN A 108 10.22 5.32 -41.11
CA GLN A 108 10.65 5.51 -39.71
C GLN A 108 9.71 4.88 -38.67
N ALA A 109 8.71 4.12 -39.11
CA ALA A 109 7.74 3.53 -38.19
C ALA A 109 8.33 2.66 -37.07
N PRO A 110 9.35 1.81 -37.32
CA PRO A 110 9.94 0.99 -36.26
C PRO A 110 10.56 1.83 -35.13
N ASP A 111 11.28 2.91 -35.48
CA ASP A 111 11.94 3.79 -34.51
C ASP A 111 10.91 4.59 -33.70
N LEU A 112 9.83 5.05 -34.36
CA LEU A 112 8.75 5.76 -33.69
C LEU A 112 8.00 4.85 -32.70
N LEU A 113 7.62 3.64 -33.11
CA LEU A 113 6.94 2.67 -32.23
C LEU A 113 7.84 2.28 -31.06
N LYS A 114 9.15 2.09 -31.31
CA LYS A 114 10.13 1.85 -30.26
C LYS A 114 10.19 3.02 -29.26
N SER A 115 10.27 4.25 -29.74
CA SER A 115 10.27 5.43 -28.86
C SER A 115 9.01 5.51 -27.99
N MET A 116 7.84 5.15 -28.52
CA MET A 116 6.59 5.11 -27.76
C MET A 116 6.60 4.01 -26.68
N ILE A 117 7.14 2.83 -27.00
CA ILE A 117 7.32 1.74 -26.03
C ILE A 117 8.29 2.16 -24.92
N ASP A 118 9.46 2.68 -25.29
CA ASP A 118 10.51 3.13 -24.35
C ASP A 118 9.96 4.22 -23.41
N THR A 119 9.11 5.12 -23.94
CA THR A 119 8.45 6.15 -23.14
C THR A 119 7.49 5.56 -22.10
N LEU A 120 6.66 4.58 -22.49
CA LEU A 120 5.75 3.90 -21.55
C LEU A 120 6.51 3.12 -20.48
N GLU A 121 7.63 2.48 -20.84
CA GLU A 121 8.52 1.82 -19.89
C GLU A 121 9.12 2.81 -18.91
N GLY A 122 9.59 3.97 -19.40
CA GLY A 122 10.11 5.06 -18.59
C GLY A 122 9.08 5.61 -17.61
N ASP A 123 7.85 5.86 -18.09
CA ASP A 123 6.73 6.33 -17.26
C ASP A 123 6.39 5.32 -16.14
N MET A 124 6.65 4.02 -16.34
CA MET A 124 6.41 2.96 -15.36
C MET A 124 7.62 2.61 -14.47
N ALA A 125 8.83 3.02 -14.82
CA ALA A 125 10.05 2.58 -14.14
C ALA A 125 10.09 2.93 -12.63
N GLY A 126 9.52 4.08 -12.24
CA GLY A 126 9.45 4.51 -10.84
C GLY A 126 8.39 3.79 -10.00
N VAL A 127 7.42 3.14 -10.66
CA VAL A 127 6.29 2.47 -10.01
C VAL A 127 6.73 1.22 -9.25
N SER A 128 7.56 0.40 -9.87
CA SER A 128 8.02 -0.89 -9.31
C SER A 128 8.76 -0.71 -7.98
N ILE A 129 9.59 0.34 -7.86
CA ILE A 129 10.34 0.65 -6.64
C ILE A 129 9.40 1.01 -5.49
N VAL A 130 8.44 1.89 -5.74
CA VAL A 130 7.51 2.35 -4.70
C VAL A 130 6.50 1.26 -4.34
N GLU A 131 6.08 0.45 -5.30
CA GLU A 131 5.25 -0.73 -5.05
C GLU A 131 5.97 -1.72 -4.13
N ALA A 132 7.24 -2.03 -4.41
CA ALA A 132 8.04 -2.93 -3.57
C ALA A 132 8.19 -2.40 -2.13
N GLN A 133 8.39 -1.09 -1.96
CA GLN A 133 8.41 -0.47 -0.64
C GLN A 133 7.07 -0.59 0.08
N ALA A 134 5.96 -0.33 -0.62
CA ALA A 134 4.61 -0.43 -0.05
C ALA A 134 4.27 -1.88 0.34
N ALA A 135 4.67 -2.86 -0.48
CA ALA A 135 4.53 -4.29 -0.18
C ALA A 135 5.34 -4.69 1.06
N GLY A 136 6.60 -4.26 1.15
CA GLY A 136 7.43 -4.51 2.34
C GLY A 136 6.87 -3.84 3.61
N LEU A 137 6.23 -2.68 3.49
CA LEU A 137 5.50 -2.06 4.60
C LEU A 137 4.28 -2.90 5.00
N ALA A 138 3.55 -3.44 4.02
CA ALA A 138 2.37 -4.27 4.28
C ALA A 138 2.70 -5.57 5.01
N GLU A 139 3.83 -6.21 4.69
CA GLU A 139 4.31 -7.38 5.43
C GLU A 139 4.60 -7.03 6.89
N LYS A 140 5.34 -5.94 7.14
CA LYS A 140 5.63 -5.46 8.49
C LYS A 140 4.37 -5.07 9.25
N MET A 141 3.42 -4.41 8.58
CA MET A 141 2.12 -4.06 9.16
C MET A 141 1.35 -5.30 9.58
N GLY A 142 1.33 -6.34 8.74
CA GLY A 142 0.70 -7.62 9.07
C GLY A 142 1.32 -8.30 10.29
N ALA A 143 2.65 -8.22 10.44
CA ALA A 143 3.34 -8.69 11.64
C ALA A 143 2.97 -7.87 12.88
N SER A 144 3.01 -6.53 12.79
CA SER A 144 2.60 -5.63 13.88
C SER A 144 1.15 -5.86 14.30
N GLN A 145 0.24 -6.03 13.35
CA GLN A 145 -1.19 -6.25 13.64
C GLN A 145 -1.41 -7.57 14.39
N LYS A 146 -0.69 -8.64 14.04
CA LYS A 146 -0.73 -9.90 14.78
C LYS A 146 -0.25 -9.71 16.22
N ALA A 147 0.86 -9.01 16.42
CA ALA A 147 1.40 -8.71 17.76
C ALA A 147 0.41 -7.88 18.59
N MET A 148 -0.11 -6.79 18.01
CA MET A 148 -1.10 -5.93 18.67
C MET A 148 -2.36 -6.68 19.11
N ASN A 149 -2.89 -7.55 18.25
CA ASN A 149 -4.06 -8.38 18.57
C ASN A 149 -3.78 -9.35 19.73
N ALA A 150 -2.56 -9.88 19.80
CA ALA A 150 -2.16 -10.76 20.90
C ALA A 150 -1.99 -9.98 22.21
N ILE A 151 -1.33 -8.82 22.16
CA ILE A 151 -1.21 -7.88 23.29
C ILE A 151 -2.59 -7.49 23.82
N GLN A 152 -3.54 -7.16 22.92
CA GLN A 152 -4.90 -6.77 23.31
C GLN A 152 -5.62 -7.90 24.08
N LYS A 153 -5.41 -9.16 23.70
CA LYS A 153 -5.96 -10.31 24.43
C LYS A 153 -5.33 -10.45 25.82
N VAL A 154 -4.01 -10.30 25.93
CA VAL A 154 -3.29 -10.36 27.21
C VAL A 154 -3.68 -9.21 28.13
N HIS A 155 -3.83 -7.99 27.60
CA HIS A 155 -4.35 -6.83 28.34
C HIS A 155 -5.65 -7.15 29.05
N ARG A 156 -6.61 -7.70 28.30
CA ARG A 156 -7.94 -8.07 28.82
C ARG A 156 -7.86 -9.19 29.87
N ALA A 157 -6.97 -10.16 29.69
CA ALA A 157 -6.88 -11.33 30.56
C ALA A 157 -6.07 -11.10 31.84
N MET A 158 -4.98 -10.32 31.77
CA MET A 158 -3.96 -10.27 32.83
C MET A 158 -3.64 -8.85 33.32
N CYS A 159 -3.58 -7.86 32.44
CA CYS A 159 -3.16 -6.50 32.84
C CYS A 159 -4.28 -5.72 33.56
N ALA A 160 -5.54 -6.09 33.37
CA ALA A 160 -6.68 -5.52 34.09
C ALA A 160 -6.76 -5.91 35.59
N LYS A 161 -5.99 -6.92 36.04
CA LYS A 161 -5.98 -7.38 37.45
C LYS A 161 -5.03 -6.59 38.37
N ASN A 162 -4.26 -5.64 37.85
CA ASN A 162 -3.29 -4.85 38.62
C ASN A 162 -3.67 -3.37 38.75
N GLN A 163 -4.92 -2.98 38.53
CA GLN A 163 -5.40 -1.75 39.17
C GLN A 163 -5.53 -2.06 40.66
N PRO A 164 -4.75 -1.41 41.55
CA PRO A 164 -5.05 -1.51 42.96
C PRO A 164 -6.48 -1.01 43.12
N MET A 165 -7.34 -1.81 43.75
CA MET A 165 -8.47 -1.22 44.45
C MET A 165 -7.87 -0.10 45.27
N ARG A 166 -8.11 1.16 44.89
CA ARG A 166 -7.88 2.29 45.79
C ARG A 166 -8.62 1.90 47.04
N ALA A 167 -7.86 1.63 48.09
CA ALA A 167 -8.39 1.30 49.38
C ALA A 167 -9.22 2.52 49.80
N ASP A 168 -10.55 2.40 49.70
CA ASP A 168 -11.48 3.15 50.54
C ASP A 168 -11.25 2.66 51.99
N ALA A 169 -10.09 3.02 52.54
CA ALA A 169 -9.67 2.76 53.92
C ALA A 169 -9.45 4.08 54.69
N GLU A 170 -9.99 5.20 54.19
CA GLU A 170 -10.11 6.46 54.93
C GLU A 170 -11.59 6.86 55.05
N ASN A 171 -12.41 6.05 55.72
CA ASN A 171 -13.66 6.59 56.31
C ASN A 171 -14.30 5.75 57.43
N ARG A 172 -13.53 4.92 58.15
CA ARG A 172 -14.00 4.21 59.36
C ARG A 172 -13.15 4.50 60.60
N ALA A 173 -12.73 5.76 60.76
CA ALA A 173 -12.11 6.26 61.99
C ALA A 173 -12.71 7.58 62.49
N ALA A 174 -13.94 7.90 62.09
CA ALA A 174 -14.69 9.03 62.63
C ALA A 174 -16.20 8.73 62.64
N ARG A 175 -16.64 7.92 63.62
CA ARG A 175 -17.99 7.93 64.18
C ARG A 175 -18.04 7.08 65.44
#